data_AF-A0A0N5C2S0-F1
#
_entry.id   AF-A0A0N5C2S0-F1
#
_cell.length_a   1.000
_cell.length_b   1.000
_cell.length_c   1.000
_cell.angle_alpha   90.00
_cell.angle_beta   90.00
_cell.angle_gamma   90.00
#
_symmetry.space_group_name_H-M   'P 1'
#
loop_
_entity.id
_entity.type
_entity.pdbx_description
1 polymer ?
#
loop_
_entity_poly.entity_id
_entity_poly.type
_entity_poly.pdbx_seq_one_letter_code
_entity_poly.pdbx_strand_id
1 'polypeptide(L)'
;MKPKEIFFILLSITCIHAIENSVTRNNFKYAGHRRYKRTLSAQKRESGLDLNVTVPYIFSARLYPYGKEHNDYEMTKNTEDLFLSTPLYLLGIQYDRIFISRDGAITFNNHLIGEPKNFPLDDPLIAVYWMKSKNGKVWFRETRDPNIIESTRNEINIQYKYGKHYKPDSVVIITWENTQEIGTTSEEGNLFQIALILSEKYGTFVHFVYSKLSTNKDAIIGFHGEPGLHYFTLPGSGTEDAILLGDKSDIGIPGEWLFRIDADDQIYLCGAGSKGMECVETCSPNQWYMDCTRECHCESNTACNSDDGHCPAGRCNKGWRGAPICDRDIDECFENKHVCPPETPDCVNTPGAYICLCLDYNNSTKSCRSPVHTEKIGKQFDEKVSSHSFTSDSPHMNENSDNIINAIPQVILF
;
A
#
# COMPACT_ATOMS: atom_id res chain seq x y z
N MET A 1 49.50 36.64 -32.88
CA MET A 1 48.70 35.68 -32.07
C MET A 1 47.64 35.06 -32.97
N LYS A 2 47.62 33.73 -33.09
CA LYS A 2 46.70 33.01 -33.98
C LYS A 2 45.46 32.54 -33.18
N PRO A 3 44.25 32.53 -33.76
CA PRO A 3 42.99 32.55 -33.01
C PRO A 3 42.53 31.20 -32.42
N LYS A 4 43.40 30.20 -32.34
CA LYS A 4 43.02 28.82 -31.98
C LYS A 4 43.59 28.32 -30.64
N GLU A 5 44.52 29.03 -30.02
CA GLU A 5 45.06 28.65 -28.69
C GLU A 5 44.41 29.39 -27.52
N ILE A 6 43.61 30.44 -27.77
CA ILE A 6 42.86 31.15 -26.72
C ILE A 6 41.60 30.35 -26.31
N PHE A 7 41.10 29.46 -27.17
CA PHE A 7 39.87 28.70 -26.92
C PHE A 7 40.06 27.52 -25.95
N PHE A 8 41.27 26.95 -25.86
CA PHE A 8 41.54 25.81 -24.97
C PHE A 8 41.89 26.20 -23.53
N ILE A 9 42.33 27.44 -23.30
CA ILE A 9 42.58 27.97 -21.94
C ILE A 9 41.28 28.49 -21.30
N LEU A 10 40.31 28.95 -22.10
CA LEU A 10 39.01 29.42 -21.60
C LEU A 10 38.02 28.27 -21.26
N LEU A 11 38.14 27.10 -21.88
CA LEU A 11 37.32 25.93 -21.54
C LEU A 11 37.82 25.17 -20.29
N SER A 12 39.09 25.30 -19.92
CA SER A 12 39.66 24.65 -18.73
C SER A 12 39.46 25.47 -17.44
N ILE A 13 39.31 26.79 -17.54
CA ILE A 13 39.05 27.66 -16.37
C ILE A 13 37.54 27.70 -16.01
N THR A 14 36.65 27.46 -16.96
CA THR A 14 35.19 27.43 -16.73
C THR A 14 34.69 26.14 -16.09
N CYS A 15 35.41 25.01 -16.24
CA CYS A 15 35.08 23.77 -15.53
C CYS A 15 35.55 23.73 -14.06
N ILE A 16 36.55 24.53 -13.68
CA ILE A 16 37.04 24.56 -12.27
C ILE A 16 36.19 25.52 -11.42
N HIS A 17 35.68 26.62 -11.98
CA HIS A 17 34.79 27.55 -11.24
C HIS A 17 33.33 27.09 -11.10
N ALA A 18 32.92 26.03 -11.81
CA ALA A 18 31.59 25.42 -11.66
C ALA A 18 31.54 24.32 -10.58
N ILE A 19 32.69 23.88 -10.07
CA ILE A 19 32.79 22.81 -9.06
C ILE A 19 32.98 23.39 -7.64
N GLU A 20 33.48 24.62 -7.49
CA GLU A 20 33.64 25.27 -6.17
C GLU A 20 32.42 26.09 -5.68
N ASN A 21 31.38 26.28 -6.50
CA ASN A 21 30.19 27.05 -6.11
C ASN A 21 28.94 26.20 -5.75
N SER A 22 29.04 24.87 -5.70
CA SER A 22 27.94 24.00 -5.26
C SER A 22 27.96 23.64 -3.76
N VAL A 23 29.00 24.06 -3.02
CA VAL A 23 29.24 23.60 -1.62
C VAL A 23 28.65 24.55 -0.55
N THR A 24 27.99 25.67 -0.89
CA THR A 24 27.51 26.63 0.13
C THR A 24 26.11 27.18 -0.09
N ARG A 25 25.12 26.35 -0.45
CA ARG A 25 23.69 26.68 -0.24
C ARG A 25 22.86 25.46 0.15
N ASN A 26 23.02 24.99 1.39
CA ASN A 26 21.96 24.22 2.07
C ASN A 26 20.82 25.17 2.47
N ASN A 27 19.99 25.54 1.50
CA ASN A 27 18.64 26.03 1.77
C ASN A 27 17.71 24.82 1.76
N PHE A 28 17.32 24.36 2.95
CA PHE A 28 16.26 23.37 3.13
C PHE A 28 15.00 23.81 2.38
N LYS A 29 14.60 23.03 1.37
CA LYS A 29 13.46 23.31 0.48
C LYS A 29 12.08 23.07 1.12
N TYR A 30 11.96 23.09 2.45
CA TYR A 30 10.69 22.86 3.16
C TYR A 30 10.41 23.81 4.33
N ALA A 31 11.13 24.94 4.44
CA ALA A 31 10.89 25.96 5.46
C ALA A 31 9.47 26.62 5.43
N GLY A 32 8.63 26.26 4.44
CA GLY A 32 7.29 26.84 4.23
C GLY A 32 6.09 25.94 4.58
N HIS A 33 6.27 24.69 5.02
CA HIS A 33 5.13 23.79 5.25
C HIS A 33 4.32 24.19 6.51
N ARG A 34 3.06 24.61 6.30
CA ARG A 34 2.16 25.13 7.35
C ARG A 34 1.74 24.11 8.43
N ARG A 35 2.15 22.83 8.34
CA ARG A 35 1.92 21.82 9.40
C ARG A 35 2.99 21.80 10.49
N TYR A 36 4.18 22.37 10.23
CA TYR A 36 5.29 22.46 11.20
C TYR A 36 5.18 23.66 12.17
N LYS A 37 4.13 24.49 12.05
CA LYS A 37 3.98 25.74 12.81
C LYS A 37 3.10 25.64 14.06
N ARG A 38 2.68 24.43 14.45
CA ARG A 38 1.76 24.24 15.59
C ARG A 38 2.39 23.58 16.81
N THR A 39 3.69 23.79 17.06
CA THR A 39 4.29 23.43 18.37
C THR A 39 5.56 24.20 18.73
N LEU A 40 5.71 25.46 18.30
CA LEU A 40 6.72 26.37 18.85
C LEU A 40 6.05 27.68 19.26
N SER A 41 5.91 27.79 20.59
CA SER A 41 5.04 28.62 21.42
C SER A 41 5.08 30.14 21.19
N ALA A 42 3.96 30.80 21.50
CA ALA A 42 3.97 32.09 22.17
C ALA A 42 3.47 31.93 23.61
N GLN A 43 4.31 31.35 24.48
CA GLN A 43 4.26 31.61 25.92
C GLN A 43 5.60 31.23 26.56
N LYS A 44 6.36 32.29 26.88
CA LYS A 44 7.28 32.49 28.01
C LYS A 44 8.40 31.45 28.23
N ARG A 45 9.62 31.92 27.94
CA ARG A 45 10.93 31.41 28.37
C ARG A 45 10.95 30.97 29.83
N GLU A 46 11.49 29.78 30.10
CA GLU A 46 12.52 29.52 31.11
C GLU A 46 13.09 28.10 30.93
N SER A 47 14.40 27.95 31.22
CA SER A 47 15.30 26.82 30.97
C SER A 47 15.77 26.61 29.52
N GLY A 48 17.03 26.97 29.26
CA GLY A 48 17.71 26.72 28.00
C GLY A 48 18.09 25.25 27.87
N LEU A 49 17.59 24.61 26.83
CA LEU A 49 18.21 23.42 26.25
C LEU A 49 19.07 23.88 25.09
N ASP A 50 20.37 23.60 25.23
CA ASP A 50 21.41 23.91 24.25
C ASP A 50 21.14 23.11 22.97
N LEU A 51 20.90 23.80 21.85
CA LEU A 51 20.53 23.24 20.54
C LEU A 51 21.74 22.68 19.77
N ASN A 52 22.74 22.19 20.49
CA ASN A 52 23.93 21.52 19.97
C ASN A 52 23.97 20.02 20.32
N VAL A 53 22.86 19.46 20.80
CA VAL A 53 22.68 18.00 20.82
C VAL A 53 22.31 17.58 19.40
N THR A 54 23.26 16.97 18.68
CA THR A 54 22.97 16.15 17.49
C THR A 54 21.77 15.28 17.81
N VAL A 55 20.63 15.50 17.14
CA VAL A 55 19.37 14.80 17.43
C VAL A 55 19.66 13.29 17.42
N PRO A 56 19.69 12.61 18.58
CA PRO A 56 20.00 11.20 18.59
C PRO A 56 18.73 10.47 18.19
N TYR A 57 18.77 9.67 17.12
CA TYR A 57 18.03 8.41 17.03
C TYR A 57 16.52 8.41 17.42
N ILE A 58 15.76 9.49 17.22
CA ILE A 58 14.32 9.52 17.53
C ILE A 58 13.46 8.93 16.39
N PHE A 59 14.01 8.75 15.19
CA PHE A 59 13.27 8.26 14.01
C PHE A 59 14.01 7.14 13.27
N SER A 60 14.55 6.15 13.99
CA SER A 60 15.02 4.90 13.37
C SER A 60 13.90 3.87 13.34
N ALA A 61 13.88 3.03 12.30
CA ALA A 61 12.92 1.94 12.17
C ALA A 61 12.89 1.05 13.43
N ARG A 62 11.70 0.68 13.88
CA ARG A 62 11.43 -0.02 15.15
C ARG A 62 11.30 -1.51 14.89
N LEU A 63 12.35 -2.25 15.22
CA LEU A 63 12.31 -3.71 15.16
C LEU A 63 11.38 -4.27 16.23
N TYR A 64 10.58 -5.27 15.85
CA TYR A 64 9.96 -6.16 16.81
C TYR A 64 11.04 -6.97 17.53
N PRO A 65 10.88 -7.25 18.83
CA PRO A 65 11.86 -8.03 19.57
C PRO A 65 12.10 -9.40 18.89
N TYR A 66 13.35 -9.77 18.63
CA TYR A 66 13.70 -10.97 17.86
C TYR A 66 14.95 -11.65 18.44
N GLY A 67 15.23 -12.88 18.03
CA GLY A 67 16.38 -13.64 18.48
C GLY A 67 16.04 -14.71 19.52
N LYS A 68 17.08 -15.40 19.98
CA LYS A 68 16.96 -16.57 20.87
C LYS A 68 16.31 -16.24 22.21
N GLU A 69 16.56 -15.04 22.72
CA GLU A 69 15.99 -14.50 23.96
C GLU A 69 14.47 -14.28 23.88
N HIS A 70 13.92 -14.20 22.67
CA HIS A 70 12.49 -14.10 22.41
C HIS A 70 11.89 -15.42 21.87
N ASN A 71 12.64 -16.52 22.00
CA ASN A 71 12.27 -17.87 21.55
C ASN A 71 12.08 -18.00 20.03
N ASP A 72 12.84 -17.22 19.24
CA ASP A 72 12.87 -17.40 17.79
C ASP A 72 13.62 -18.67 17.40
N TYR A 73 13.17 -19.28 16.32
CA TYR A 73 13.92 -20.30 15.62
C TYR A 73 15.05 -19.65 14.82
N GLU A 74 16.27 -20.18 14.96
CA GLU A 74 17.39 -19.84 14.07
C GLU A 74 17.30 -20.72 12.82
N MET A 75 17.24 -20.12 11.64
CA MET A 75 17.17 -20.85 10.37
C MET A 75 18.47 -21.61 10.12
N THR A 76 18.38 -22.92 9.82
CA THR A 76 19.56 -23.78 9.64
C THR A 76 19.88 -24.09 8.18
N LYS A 77 18.85 -24.09 7.32
CA LYS A 77 18.96 -24.32 5.87
C LYS A 77 18.87 -23.00 5.11
N ASN A 78 19.03 -23.05 3.79
CA ASN A 78 18.77 -21.90 2.92
C ASN A 78 17.27 -21.56 2.81
N THR A 79 16.42 -22.55 3.07
CA THR A 79 14.96 -22.40 3.10
C THR A 79 14.41 -23.25 4.23
N GLU A 80 13.52 -22.69 5.06
CA GLU A 80 12.76 -23.41 6.08
C GLU A 80 11.27 -23.10 5.93
N ASP A 81 10.42 -24.10 6.18
CA ASP A 81 8.98 -23.91 6.16
C ASP A 81 8.42 -23.61 7.55
N LEU A 82 7.33 -22.82 7.57
CA LEU A 82 6.57 -22.51 8.76
C LEU A 82 5.09 -22.73 8.46
N PHE A 83 4.47 -23.62 9.24
CA PHE A 83 3.01 -23.74 9.27
C PHE A 83 2.43 -22.60 10.09
N LEU A 84 1.40 -21.97 9.56
CA LEU A 84 0.74 -20.85 10.17
C LEU A 84 -0.44 -21.33 11.01
N SER A 85 -0.56 -20.80 12.23
CA SER A 85 -1.70 -21.06 13.11
C SER A 85 -2.93 -20.21 12.75
N THR A 86 -2.72 -19.11 12.03
CA THR A 86 -3.73 -18.26 11.41
C THR A 86 -3.43 -18.20 9.92
N PRO A 87 -4.39 -18.41 9.01
CA PRO A 87 -4.13 -18.36 7.58
C PRO A 87 -3.65 -16.98 7.12
N LEU A 88 -2.75 -16.97 6.14
CA LEU A 88 -2.32 -15.78 5.42
C LEU A 88 -3.11 -15.67 4.12
N TYR A 89 -3.56 -14.47 3.79
CA TYR A 89 -4.17 -14.16 2.50
C TYR A 89 -3.25 -13.25 1.70
N LEU A 90 -2.87 -13.66 0.49
CA LEU A 90 -2.13 -12.86 -0.46
C LEU A 90 -2.89 -12.82 -1.76
N LEU A 91 -3.31 -11.63 -2.16
CA LEU A 91 -4.03 -11.35 -3.40
C LEU A 91 -5.25 -12.26 -3.59
N GLY A 92 -6.07 -12.40 -2.53
CA GLY A 92 -7.26 -13.24 -2.51
C GLY A 92 -7.03 -14.74 -2.32
N ILE A 93 -5.77 -15.21 -2.31
CA ILE A 93 -5.43 -16.63 -2.13
C ILE A 93 -4.99 -16.91 -0.69
N GLN A 94 -5.54 -17.97 -0.11
CA GLN A 94 -5.23 -18.41 1.24
C GLN A 94 -4.03 -19.37 1.27
N TYR A 95 -3.13 -19.17 2.25
CA TYR A 95 -1.97 -20.01 2.51
C TYR A 95 -1.85 -20.32 4.01
N ASP A 96 -1.70 -21.60 4.34
CA ASP A 96 -1.49 -22.07 5.71
C ASP A 96 -0.02 -22.44 6.00
N ARG A 97 0.84 -22.26 5.00
CA ARG A 97 2.28 -22.53 5.09
C ARG A 97 3.04 -21.52 4.25
N ILE A 98 4.18 -21.07 4.79
CA ILE A 98 5.14 -20.24 4.10
C ILE A 98 6.51 -20.90 4.08
N PHE A 99 7.34 -20.53 3.11
CA PHE A 99 8.72 -20.97 2.98
C PHE A 99 9.63 -19.74 3.03
N ILE A 100 10.45 -19.66 4.07
CA ILE A 100 11.31 -18.53 4.37
C ILE A 100 12.67 -18.77 3.72
N SER A 101 13.13 -17.84 2.89
CA SER A 101 14.44 -17.88 2.25
C SER A 101 15.48 -17.07 3.03
N ARG A 102 16.72 -17.58 3.09
CA ARG A 102 17.87 -16.82 3.62
C ARG A 102 18.12 -15.52 2.88
N ASP A 103 17.77 -15.49 1.60
CA ASP A 103 18.05 -14.39 0.68
C ASP A 103 17.03 -13.24 0.78
N GLY A 104 16.15 -13.20 1.79
CA GLY A 104 15.25 -12.06 2.01
C GLY A 104 13.91 -12.17 1.28
N ALA A 105 13.39 -13.39 1.09
CA ALA A 105 12.12 -13.65 0.40
C ALA A 105 11.28 -14.71 1.12
N ILE A 106 9.98 -14.70 0.85
CA ILE A 106 9.01 -15.69 1.34
C ILE A 106 8.21 -16.20 0.15
N THR A 107 8.12 -17.53 0.00
CA THR A 107 7.30 -18.19 -1.02
C THR A 107 6.18 -18.99 -0.37
N PHE A 108 5.19 -19.37 -1.16
CA PHE A 108 4.02 -20.12 -0.69
C PHE A 108 3.90 -21.52 -1.31
N ASN A 109 4.76 -21.81 -2.29
CA ASN A 109 4.92 -23.11 -2.92
C ASN A 109 6.23 -23.76 -2.45
N ASN A 110 6.28 -25.09 -2.45
CA ASN A 110 7.48 -25.87 -2.09
C ASN A 110 8.52 -25.93 -3.24
N HIS A 111 8.39 -25.08 -4.25
CA HIS A 111 9.36 -24.98 -5.33
C HIS A 111 10.60 -24.22 -4.86
N LEU A 112 11.77 -24.64 -5.33
CA LEU A 112 13.01 -23.94 -5.02
C LEU A 112 12.94 -22.51 -5.56
N ILE A 113 13.14 -21.54 -4.67
CA ILE A 113 13.29 -20.15 -5.06
C ILE A 113 14.50 -20.03 -6.00
N GLY A 114 14.26 -19.52 -7.21
CA GLY A 114 15.30 -19.31 -8.22
C GLY A 114 16.24 -18.15 -7.85
N GLU A 115 16.94 -17.65 -8.85
CA GLU A 115 17.67 -16.38 -8.72
C GLU A 115 16.71 -15.20 -8.55
N PRO A 116 17.09 -14.15 -7.80
CA PRO A 116 16.35 -12.89 -7.73
C PRO A 116 16.00 -12.34 -9.10
N LYS A 117 14.72 -12.03 -9.32
CA LYS A 117 14.18 -11.52 -10.58
C LYS A 117 13.12 -10.46 -10.31
N ASN A 118 13.05 -9.46 -11.19
CA ASN A 118 11.99 -8.46 -11.17
C ASN A 118 10.63 -9.12 -11.42
N PHE A 119 9.60 -8.59 -10.77
CA PHE A 119 8.20 -8.94 -11.06
C PHE A 119 7.82 -8.50 -12.49
N PRO A 120 6.91 -9.21 -13.18
CA PRO A 120 6.13 -10.37 -12.70
C PRO A 120 6.92 -11.69 -12.66
N LEU A 121 6.48 -12.62 -11.81
CA LEU A 121 7.04 -13.97 -11.65
C LEU A 121 5.97 -15.03 -11.98
N ASP A 122 6.36 -16.30 -12.00
CA ASP A 122 5.40 -17.40 -12.19
C ASP A 122 4.73 -17.79 -10.86
N ASP A 123 5.51 -17.86 -9.78
CA ASP A 123 5.06 -18.27 -8.44
C ASP A 123 4.76 -17.04 -7.54
N PRO A 124 3.91 -17.19 -6.50
CA PRO A 124 3.59 -16.13 -5.56
C PRO A 124 4.76 -15.94 -4.59
N LEU A 125 5.10 -14.70 -4.31
CA LEU A 125 6.32 -14.35 -3.58
C LEU A 125 6.19 -13.00 -2.88
N ILE A 126 6.66 -12.93 -1.63
CA ILE A 126 6.94 -11.67 -0.93
C ILE A 126 8.46 -11.47 -0.94
N ALA A 127 8.92 -10.45 -1.66
CA ALA A 127 10.31 -10.03 -1.67
C ALA A 127 10.48 -8.91 -0.63
N VAL A 128 11.23 -9.16 0.44
CA VAL A 128 11.45 -8.17 1.49
C VAL A 128 12.70 -7.35 1.18
N TYR A 129 13.79 -8.05 0.89
CA TYR A 129 15.03 -7.47 0.38
C TYR A 129 15.77 -8.59 -0.38
N TRP A 130 15.10 -9.09 -1.42
CA TRP A 130 15.47 -10.34 -2.06
C TRP A 130 16.69 -10.18 -2.95
N MET A 131 17.83 -10.61 -2.44
CA MET A 131 19.10 -10.67 -3.17
C MET A 131 19.95 -11.83 -2.63
N LYS A 132 20.85 -12.34 -3.46
CA LYS A 132 21.81 -13.36 -2.99
C LYS A 132 22.66 -12.81 -1.86
N SER A 133 22.59 -13.51 -0.72
CA SER A 133 23.18 -13.07 0.53
C SER A 133 24.22 -14.04 1.07
N LYS A 134 25.20 -13.52 1.79
CA LYS A 134 26.16 -14.28 2.60
C LYS A 134 26.10 -13.80 4.05
N ASN A 135 26.71 -14.59 4.94
CA ASN A 135 26.78 -14.30 6.36
C ASN A 135 25.38 -14.14 6.98
N GLY A 136 25.34 -13.53 8.17
CA GLY A 136 24.10 -13.24 8.88
C GLY A 136 23.33 -14.47 9.36
N LYS A 137 22.26 -14.17 10.10
CA LYS A 137 21.31 -15.13 10.66
C LYS A 137 19.91 -14.75 10.24
N VAL A 138 19.02 -15.74 10.20
CA VAL A 138 17.59 -15.52 10.02
C VAL A 138 16.87 -16.08 11.23
N TRP A 139 16.11 -15.21 11.88
CA TRP A 139 15.31 -15.52 13.07
C TRP A 139 13.84 -15.46 12.69
N PHE A 140 13.04 -16.42 13.13
CA PHE A 140 11.61 -16.39 12.87
C PHE A 140 10.78 -17.02 13.99
N ARG A 141 9.57 -16.47 14.18
CA ARG A 141 8.52 -17.07 15.01
C ARG A 141 7.14 -16.61 14.55
N GLU A 142 6.13 -17.43 14.81
CA GLU A 142 4.76 -16.96 14.94
C GLU A 142 4.46 -16.70 16.43
N THR A 143 3.88 -15.55 16.76
CA THR A 143 3.60 -15.14 18.13
C THR A 143 2.19 -14.61 18.32
N ARG A 144 1.68 -14.78 19.54
CA ARG A 144 0.44 -14.19 20.05
C ARG A 144 0.71 -13.33 21.30
N ASP A 145 1.94 -12.84 21.44
CA ASP A 145 2.32 -11.96 22.55
C ASP A 145 1.38 -10.74 22.58
N PRO A 146 0.68 -10.47 23.70
CA PRO A 146 -0.30 -9.39 23.78
C PRO A 146 0.28 -8.01 23.45
N ASN A 147 1.55 -7.75 23.78
CA ASN A 147 2.19 -6.46 23.50
C ASN A 147 2.45 -6.30 22.01
N ILE A 148 2.88 -7.37 21.34
CA ILE A 148 3.11 -7.36 19.89
C ILE A 148 1.79 -7.21 19.15
N ILE A 149 0.75 -7.96 19.54
CA ILE A 149 -0.59 -7.86 18.97
C ILE A 149 -1.17 -6.45 19.14
N GLU A 150 -1.00 -5.86 20.32
CA GLU A 150 -1.48 -4.51 20.59
C GLU A 150 -0.69 -3.45 19.80
N SER A 151 0.63 -3.61 19.68
CA SER A 151 1.47 -2.72 18.88
C SER A 151 1.10 -2.75 17.41
N THR A 152 0.94 -3.93 16.81
CA THR A 152 0.55 -4.09 15.39
C THR A 152 -0.87 -3.58 15.14
N ARG A 153 -1.79 -3.83 16.08
CA ARG A 153 -3.15 -3.28 16.05
C ARG A 153 -3.14 -1.76 16.03
N ASN A 154 -2.29 -1.12 16.82
CA ASN A 154 -2.21 0.34 16.86
C ASN A 154 -1.63 0.91 15.56
N GLU A 155 -0.59 0.29 15.01
CA GLU A 155 0.01 0.71 13.74
C GLU A 155 -1.00 0.65 12.59
N ILE A 156 -1.70 -0.48 12.44
CA ILE A 156 -2.75 -0.65 11.42
C ILE A 156 -3.89 0.36 11.61
N ASN A 157 -4.27 0.67 12.84
CA ASN A 157 -5.34 1.63 13.08
C ASN A 157 -4.97 3.07 12.77
N ILE A 158 -3.69 3.45 12.92
CA ILE A 158 -3.22 4.78 12.53
C ILE A 158 -3.34 4.95 11.01
N GLN A 159 -2.97 3.93 10.25
CA GLN A 159 -2.97 3.99 8.80
C GLN A 159 -4.34 3.73 8.17
N TYR A 160 -5.05 2.69 8.61
CA TYR A 160 -6.28 2.20 7.97
C TYR A 160 -7.58 2.52 8.73
N LYS A 161 -7.50 3.16 9.90
CA LYS A 161 -8.65 3.67 10.67
C LYS A 161 -9.74 2.64 11.03
N TYR A 162 -9.44 1.34 11.12
CA TYR A 162 -10.42 0.32 11.53
C TYR A 162 -10.96 0.47 12.97
N GLY A 163 -10.31 1.32 13.77
CA GLY A 163 -10.70 1.59 15.14
C GLY A 163 -10.52 0.39 16.05
N LYS A 164 -11.32 0.32 17.12
CA LYS A 164 -11.18 -0.69 18.18
C LYS A 164 -11.59 -2.10 17.75
N HIS A 165 -12.19 -2.24 16.57
CA HIS A 165 -12.72 -3.51 16.10
C HIS A 165 -11.63 -4.41 15.50
N TYR A 166 -10.57 -3.83 14.94
CA TYR A 166 -9.47 -4.62 14.40
C TYR A 166 -8.68 -5.31 15.50
N LYS A 167 -8.43 -6.61 15.35
CA LYS A 167 -7.59 -7.40 16.25
C LYS A 167 -6.86 -8.49 15.46
N PRO A 168 -5.53 -8.46 15.40
CA PRO A 168 -4.74 -9.57 14.87
C PRO A 168 -4.92 -10.85 15.71
N ASP A 169 -4.94 -12.00 15.05
CA ASP A 169 -5.02 -13.32 15.68
C ASP A 169 -3.63 -13.89 15.97
N SER A 170 -2.67 -13.62 15.09
CA SER A 170 -1.23 -13.88 15.31
C SER A 170 -0.35 -12.95 14.46
N VAL A 171 0.94 -12.92 14.78
CA VAL A 171 1.95 -12.19 14.00
C VAL A 171 3.13 -13.12 13.73
N VAL A 172 3.53 -13.26 12.47
CA VAL A 172 4.80 -13.91 12.11
C VAL A 172 5.86 -12.85 11.97
N ILE A 173 6.94 -12.98 12.75
CA ILE A 173 8.09 -12.07 12.69
C ILE A 173 9.24 -12.85 12.06
N ILE A 174 9.86 -12.29 11.01
CA ILE A 174 11.06 -12.85 10.38
C ILE A 174 12.10 -11.74 10.28
N THR A 175 13.29 -11.99 10.81
CA THR A 175 14.39 -11.02 10.88
C THR A 175 15.62 -11.57 10.17
N TRP A 176 16.14 -10.81 9.20
CA TRP A 176 17.42 -11.06 8.57
C TRP A 176 18.45 -10.14 9.21
N GLU A 177 19.35 -10.73 10.00
CA GLU A 177 20.34 -10.03 10.79
C GLU A 177 21.72 -10.18 10.19
N ASN A 178 22.38 -9.05 9.94
CA ASN A 178 23.75 -8.95 9.45
C ASN A 178 23.99 -9.71 8.13
N THR A 179 23.02 -9.69 7.20
CA THR A 179 23.17 -10.28 5.86
C THR A 179 23.92 -9.33 4.93
N GLN A 180 24.71 -9.87 4.00
CA GLN A 180 25.55 -9.06 3.10
C GLN A 180 25.42 -9.53 1.66
N GLU A 181 25.59 -8.62 0.71
CA GLU A 181 25.75 -8.98 -0.72
C GLU A 181 26.87 -10.02 -0.92
N ILE A 182 26.67 -10.95 -1.87
CA ILE A 182 27.78 -11.79 -2.36
C ILE A 182 28.81 -10.95 -3.12
N GLY A 183 30.04 -10.96 -2.59
CA GLY A 183 31.20 -10.28 -3.19
C GLY A 183 31.60 -8.98 -2.50
N THR A 184 30.79 -8.46 -1.57
CA THR A 184 31.17 -7.24 -0.82
C THR A 184 32.37 -7.49 0.10
N THR A 185 33.21 -6.47 0.24
CA THR A 185 34.28 -6.38 1.25
C THR A 185 33.83 -5.66 2.52
N SER A 186 32.59 -5.14 2.56
CA SER A 186 32.05 -4.49 3.75
C SER A 186 31.92 -5.48 4.91
N GLU A 187 32.34 -5.05 6.10
CA GLU A 187 32.07 -5.79 7.34
C GLU A 187 30.66 -5.49 7.88
N GLU A 188 30.00 -4.45 7.38
CA GLU A 188 28.64 -4.11 7.77
C GLU A 188 27.62 -4.92 6.97
N GLY A 189 26.74 -5.65 7.66
CA GLY A 189 25.57 -6.28 7.07
C GLY A 189 24.28 -5.51 7.29
N ASN A 190 23.27 -5.88 6.52
CA ASN A 190 21.90 -5.38 6.58
C ASN A 190 21.17 -5.98 7.78
N LEU A 191 20.24 -5.21 8.35
CA LEU A 191 19.31 -5.62 9.38
C LEU A 191 17.91 -5.17 8.98
N PHE A 192 17.07 -6.13 8.62
CA PHE A 192 15.69 -5.89 8.21
C PHE A 192 14.76 -6.99 8.68
N GLN A 193 13.49 -6.65 8.78
CA GLN A 193 12.47 -7.50 9.36
C GLN A 193 11.16 -7.36 8.59
N ILE A 194 10.37 -8.42 8.61
CA ILE A 194 8.97 -8.42 8.19
C ILE A 194 8.11 -8.91 9.35
N ALA A 195 6.99 -8.24 9.59
CA ALA A 195 5.90 -8.78 10.38
C ALA A 195 4.68 -9.04 9.48
N LEU A 196 4.29 -10.31 9.37
CA LEU A 196 3.03 -10.73 8.75
C LEU A 196 1.96 -10.71 9.86
N ILE A 197 1.02 -9.77 9.77
CA ILE A 197 -0.01 -9.53 10.78
C ILE A 197 -1.29 -10.19 10.27
N LEU A 198 -1.67 -11.30 10.90
CA LEU A 198 -2.65 -12.24 10.38
C LEU A 198 -3.97 -12.12 11.14
N SER A 199 -5.07 -12.05 10.41
CA SER A 199 -6.41 -12.19 10.99
C SER A 199 -7.38 -12.88 10.04
N GLU A 200 -8.11 -13.87 10.54
CA GLU A 200 -9.16 -14.54 9.76
C GLU A 200 -10.31 -13.59 9.39
N LYS A 201 -10.62 -12.65 10.29
CA LYS A 201 -11.76 -11.74 10.11
C LYS A 201 -11.41 -10.46 9.38
N TYR A 202 -10.19 -9.96 9.57
CA TYR A 202 -9.82 -8.61 9.13
C TYR A 202 -8.79 -8.58 8.02
N GLY A 203 -8.32 -9.74 7.55
CA GLY A 203 -7.35 -9.83 6.46
C GLY A 203 -5.90 -9.84 6.92
N THR A 204 -5.00 -9.65 5.96
CA THR A 204 -3.56 -9.80 6.12
C THR A 204 -2.85 -8.49 5.85
N PHE A 205 -2.03 -8.07 6.82
CA PHE A 205 -1.19 -6.89 6.69
C PHE A 205 0.28 -7.29 6.79
N VAL A 206 1.14 -6.51 6.13
CA VAL A 206 2.58 -6.74 6.11
C VAL A 206 3.29 -5.48 6.51
N HIS A 207 4.15 -5.57 7.52
CA HIS A 207 5.00 -4.47 7.96
C HIS A 207 6.47 -4.80 7.62
N PHE A 208 7.07 -4.10 6.65
CA PHE A 208 8.52 -4.15 6.40
C PHE A 208 9.23 -3.14 7.29
N VAL A 209 10.33 -3.56 7.92
CA VAL A 209 11.15 -2.72 8.80
C VAL A 209 12.61 -2.83 8.36
N TYR A 210 13.13 -1.79 7.72
CA TYR A 210 14.52 -1.65 7.29
C TYR A 210 15.30 -0.84 8.33
N SER A 211 15.80 -1.51 9.36
CA SER A 211 16.56 -0.84 10.43
C SER A 211 17.94 -0.37 9.97
N LYS A 212 18.61 -1.16 9.13
CA LYS A 212 19.88 -0.79 8.53
C LYS A 212 20.07 -1.49 7.18
N LEU A 213 20.30 -0.73 6.12
CA LEU A 213 20.70 -1.25 4.82
C LEU A 213 22.10 -0.70 4.49
N SER A 214 23.12 -1.56 4.57
CA SER A 214 24.53 -1.20 4.33
C SER A 214 25.05 -1.71 2.99
N THR A 215 24.43 -2.76 2.43
CA THR A 215 24.86 -3.40 1.18
C THR A 215 23.66 -3.69 0.29
N ASN A 216 23.84 -3.57 -1.02
CA ASN A 216 22.78 -3.81 -2.00
C ASN A 216 23.38 -4.31 -3.31
N LYS A 217 22.72 -5.32 -3.91
CA LYS A 217 23.02 -5.82 -5.25
C LYS A 217 21.71 -5.99 -6.00
N ASP A 218 21.08 -4.86 -6.31
CA ASP A 218 19.79 -4.81 -7.01
C ASP A 218 18.72 -5.67 -6.32
N ALA A 219 18.59 -5.53 -4.99
CA ALA A 219 17.61 -6.28 -4.23
C ALA A 219 16.19 -6.06 -4.76
N ILE A 220 15.41 -7.13 -4.82
CA ILE A 220 14.00 -7.09 -5.22
C ILE A 220 13.13 -6.88 -3.98
N ILE A 221 12.15 -5.98 -4.08
CA ILE A 221 11.23 -5.66 -2.99
C ILE A 221 9.81 -5.52 -3.56
N GLY A 222 8.87 -6.25 -2.97
CA GLY A 222 7.47 -6.16 -3.31
C GLY A 222 6.72 -7.49 -3.16
N PHE A 223 5.61 -7.60 -3.86
CA PHE A 223 4.64 -8.68 -3.74
C PHE A 223 4.24 -9.19 -5.11
N HIS A 224 4.04 -10.50 -5.22
CA HIS A 224 3.52 -11.15 -6.40
C HIS A 224 2.52 -12.24 -5.99
N GLY A 225 1.33 -12.24 -6.60
CA GLY A 225 0.29 -13.24 -6.34
C GLY A 225 -0.06 -14.09 -7.56
N GLU A 226 -0.86 -15.12 -7.33
CA GLU A 226 -1.43 -15.99 -8.37
C GLU A 226 -2.96 -15.85 -8.41
N PRO A 227 -3.61 -16.09 -9.57
CA PRO A 227 -3.04 -16.32 -10.90
C PRO A 227 -2.54 -15.01 -11.55
N GLY A 228 -1.40 -15.10 -12.22
CA GLY A 228 -0.53 -14.00 -12.61
C GLY A 228 -1.21 -12.79 -13.27
N LEU A 229 -0.94 -11.63 -12.67
CA LEU A 229 -0.73 -10.28 -13.23
C LEU A 229 -0.71 -9.22 -12.09
N HIS A 230 -1.20 -9.57 -10.90
CA HIS A 230 -1.20 -8.68 -9.74
C HIS A 230 0.13 -8.76 -9.01
N TYR A 231 0.92 -7.69 -9.13
CA TYR A 231 2.15 -7.50 -8.40
C TYR A 231 2.33 -6.05 -8.01
N PHE A 232 3.10 -5.82 -6.96
CA PHE A 232 3.48 -4.50 -6.49
C PHE A 232 4.98 -4.46 -6.26
N THR A 233 5.62 -3.39 -6.69
CA THR A 233 7.08 -3.22 -6.60
C THR A 233 7.37 -1.92 -5.88
N LEU A 234 8.24 -1.95 -4.86
CA LEU A 234 8.66 -0.73 -4.16
C LEU A 234 9.66 0.11 -4.99
N PRO A 235 9.73 1.42 -4.78
CA PRO A 235 10.66 2.29 -5.49
C PRO A 235 12.12 1.85 -5.30
N GLY A 236 12.87 1.76 -6.40
CA GLY A 236 14.29 1.34 -6.37
C GLY A 236 14.50 -0.18 -6.29
N SER A 237 13.43 -0.98 -6.19
CA SER A 237 13.55 -2.44 -6.31
C SER A 237 14.22 -2.83 -7.63
N GLY A 238 15.15 -3.77 -7.58
CA GLY A 238 15.94 -4.20 -8.74
C GLY A 238 16.99 -3.20 -9.20
N THR A 239 17.32 -2.20 -8.37
CA THR A 239 18.39 -1.23 -8.64
C THR A 239 19.21 -0.94 -7.37
N GLU A 240 20.32 -0.22 -7.53
CA GLU A 240 21.16 0.26 -6.41
C GLU A 240 20.38 1.14 -5.41
N ASP A 241 19.30 1.80 -5.86
CA ASP A 241 18.47 2.70 -5.06
C ASP A 241 17.59 1.98 -4.03
N ALA A 242 17.51 0.64 -4.04
CA ALA A 242 16.77 -0.13 -3.03
C ALA A 242 17.23 0.20 -1.59
N ILE A 243 18.48 0.63 -1.41
CA ILE A 243 19.02 1.06 -0.11
C ILE A 243 18.25 2.27 0.47
N LEU A 244 17.67 3.11 -0.39
CA LEU A 244 16.91 4.31 0.00
C LEU A 244 15.58 3.98 0.66
N LEU A 245 15.14 2.71 0.64
CA LEU A 245 13.95 2.26 1.37
C LEU A 245 14.11 2.39 2.89
N GLY A 246 15.36 2.41 3.39
CA GLY A 246 15.67 2.72 4.79
C GLY A 246 15.39 4.18 5.19
N ASP A 247 15.31 5.10 4.22
CA ASP A 247 15.11 6.53 4.45
C ASP A 247 13.67 7.00 4.12
N LYS A 248 12.83 6.10 3.60
CA LYS A 248 11.47 6.37 3.13
C LYS A 248 10.44 5.57 3.94
N SER A 249 9.16 5.94 3.82
CA SER A 249 8.05 5.32 4.57
C SER A 249 6.68 5.73 4.04
N ASP A 250 5.68 4.88 4.23
CA ASP A 250 4.24 5.16 4.03
C ASP A 250 3.46 5.44 5.33
N ILE A 251 4.10 5.24 6.48
CA ILE A 251 3.56 5.51 7.83
C ILE A 251 4.30 6.65 8.56
N GLY A 252 5.28 7.27 7.90
CA GLY A 252 6.00 8.46 8.39
C GLY A 252 7.19 8.16 9.32
N ILE A 253 7.65 6.91 9.38
CA ILE A 253 8.83 6.49 10.13
C ILE A 253 9.86 5.90 9.15
N PRO A 254 11.01 6.54 8.93
CA PRO A 254 12.01 6.07 7.96
C PRO A 254 12.35 4.58 8.13
N GLY A 255 12.26 3.84 7.03
CA GLY A 255 12.53 2.40 6.99
C GLY A 255 11.32 1.52 7.28
N GLU A 256 10.19 2.07 7.70
CA GLU A 256 8.96 1.31 7.97
C GLU A 256 7.92 1.47 6.87
N TRP A 257 7.36 0.34 6.42
CA TRP A 257 6.36 0.27 5.36
C TRP A 257 5.22 -0.67 5.72
N LEU A 258 3.96 -0.26 5.54
CA LEU A 258 2.78 -1.03 5.96
C LEU A 258 1.75 -1.23 4.84
N PHE A 259 1.58 -2.49 4.46
CA PHE A 259 0.70 -2.88 3.35
C PHE A 259 -0.49 -3.71 3.84
N ARG A 260 -1.61 -3.62 3.13
CA ARG A 260 -2.70 -4.60 3.18
C ARG A 260 -2.64 -5.46 1.91
N ILE A 261 -2.56 -6.77 2.08
CA ILE A 261 -2.19 -7.70 0.97
C ILE A 261 -3.24 -8.77 0.68
N ASP A 262 -4.37 -8.80 1.40
CA ASP A 262 -5.38 -9.86 1.30
C ASP A 262 -6.39 -9.69 0.15
N ALA A 263 -6.57 -8.48 -0.36
CA ALA A 263 -7.57 -8.18 -1.38
C ALA A 263 -7.25 -8.85 -2.72
N ASP A 264 -8.25 -9.28 -3.48
CA ASP A 264 -8.08 -10.03 -4.73
C ASP A 264 -7.70 -9.16 -5.95
N ASP A 265 -7.74 -7.83 -5.81
CA ASP A 265 -7.51 -6.88 -6.90
C ASP A 265 -6.12 -6.25 -6.89
N GLN A 266 -5.59 -5.88 -5.72
CA GLN A 266 -4.29 -5.23 -5.58
C GLN A 266 -3.75 -5.23 -4.14
N ILE A 267 -2.48 -4.84 -4.01
CA ILE A 267 -1.88 -4.49 -2.73
C ILE A 267 -2.23 -3.04 -2.40
N TYR A 268 -2.74 -2.80 -1.19
CA TYR A 268 -3.06 -1.45 -0.72
C TYR A 268 -1.95 -0.92 0.20
N LEU A 269 -1.59 0.34 0.03
CA LEU A 269 -0.58 1.06 0.82
C LEU A 269 -1.25 1.97 1.85
N CYS A 270 -2.28 2.68 1.41
CA CYS A 270 -2.94 3.71 2.21
C CYS A 270 -4.33 3.28 2.65
N GLY A 271 -4.69 3.70 3.86
CA GLY A 271 -6.07 3.65 4.33
C GLY A 271 -7.02 4.51 3.49
N ALA A 272 -8.31 4.38 3.75
CA ALA A 272 -9.31 5.16 3.02
C ALA A 272 -9.09 6.67 3.19
N GLY A 273 -9.18 7.39 2.07
CA GLY A 273 -9.06 8.84 2.00
C GLY A 273 -7.68 9.38 1.61
N SER A 274 -6.66 8.52 1.52
CA SER A 274 -5.31 8.89 1.09
C SER A 274 -4.75 7.95 0.02
N LYS A 275 -3.74 8.43 -0.71
CA LYS A 275 -3.01 7.70 -1.75
C LYS A 275 -1.56 8.17 -1.86
N GLY A 276 -0.82 7.49 -2.74
CA GLY A 276 0.58 7.79 -3.05
C GLY A 276 1.54 7.02 -2.16
N MET A 277 2.82 6.96 -2.55
CA MET A 277 3.83 6.12 -1.89
C MET A 277 4.05 6.43 -0.40
N GLU A 278 3.79 7.67 0.02
CA GLU A 278 3.95 8.10 1.42
C GLU A 278 2.60 8.32 2.12
N CYS A 279 1.49 8.02 1.45
CA CYS A 279 0.12 8.24 1.95
C CYS A 279 -0.20 9.67 2.41
N VAL A 280 0.49 10.66 1.84
CA VAL A 280 0.31 12.09 2.14
C VAL A 280 -0.67 12.80 1.21
N GLU A 281 -1.00 12.21 0.07
CA GLU A 281 -1.93 12.78 -0.89
C GLU A 281 -3.36 12.41 -0.54
N THR A 282 -4.29 13.37 -0.62
CA THR A 282 -5.72 13.12 -0.41
C THR A 282 -6.39 12.66 -1.70
N CYS A 283 -7.49 11.93 -1.58
CA CYS A 283 -8.30 11.55 -2.74
C CYS A 283 -8.80 12.77 -3.55
N SER A 284 -8.96 12.59 -4.86
CA SER A 284 -9.67 13.53 -5.71
C SER A 284 -11.16 13.63 -5.28
N PRO A 285 -11.90 14.68 -5.66
CA PRO A 285 -13.27 14.90 -5.20
C PRO A 285 -14.25 13.73 -5.41
N ASN A 286 -14.07 12.95 -6.48
CA ASN A 286 -14.89 11.80 -6.83
C ASN A 286 -14.27 10.47 -6.42
N GLN A 287 -13.13 10.46 -5.73
CA GLN A 287 -12.42 9.23 -5.36
C GLN A 287 -12.59 8.93 -3.87
N TRP A 288 -12.66 7.65 -3.55
CA TRP A 288 -12.80 7.14 -2.19
C TRP A 288 -12.16 5.76 -2.07
N TYR A 289 -12.26 5.17 -0.86
CA TYR A 289 -11.69 3.86 -0.51
C TYR A 289 -10.15 3.90 -0.33
N MET A 290 -9.56 2.75 0.00
CA MET A 290 -8.12 2.57 0.16
C MET A 290 -7.40 2.92 -1.15
N ASP A 291 -6.28 3.63 -1.06
CA ASP A 291 -5.53 4.20 -2.19
C ASP A 291 -6.38 5.01 -3.18
N CYS A 292 -7.57 5.47 -2.77
CA CYS A 292 -8.51 6.20 -3.60
C CYS A 292 -8.89 5.45 -4.91
N THR A 293 -8.97 4.12 -4.84
CA THR A 293 -9.14 3.25 -6.02
C THR A 293 -10.57 3.16 -6.52
N ARG A 294 -11.55 3.64 -5.74
CA ARG A 294 -12.95 3.67 -6.12
C ARG A 294 -13.40 5.08 -6.46
N GLU A 295 -14.39 5.16 -7.34
CA GLU A 295 -15.01 6.43 -7.72
C GLU A 295 -16.49 6.48 -7.33
N CYS A 296 -16.98 7.69 -7.10
CA CYS A 296 -18.38 7.99 -6.81
C CYS A 296 -18.90 8.98 -7.86
N HIS A 297 -20.17 8.85 -8.21
CA HIS A 297 -20.81 9.68 -9.24
C HIS A 297 -22.04 10.39 -8.68
N CYS A 298 -21.79 11.27 -7.71
CA CYS A 298 -22.80 12.04 -7.00
C CYS A 298 -23.49 13.08 -7.87
N GLU A 299 -24.78 13.34 -7.59
CA GLU A 299 -25.57 14.36 -8.26
C GLU A 299 -24.85 15.72 -8.31
N SER A 300 -24.92 16.38 -9.47
CA SER A 300 -24.28 17.67 -9.75
C SER A 300 -22.74 17.64 -9.64
N ASN A 301 -22.13 16.45 -9.79
CA ASN A 301 -20.68 16.24 -9.65
C ASN A 301 -20.14 16.73 -8.30
N THR A 302 -20.94 16.61 -7.25
CA THR A 302 -20.52 16.93 -5.90
C THR A 302 -19.49 15.93 -5.41
N ALA A 303 -18.55 16.38 -4.57
CA ALA A 303 -17.55 15.50 -3.99
C ALA A 303 -18.21 14.52 -3.01
N CYS A 304 -17.81 13.24 -3.05
CA CYS A 304 -18.16 12.30 -1.99
C CYS A 304 -17.17 12.38 -0.83
N ASN A 305 -17.55 11.78 0.29
CA ASN A 305 -16.62 11.52 1.38
C ASN A 305 -15.53 10.53 0.91
N SER A 306 -14.27 10.90 1.08
CA SER A 306 -13.12 10.11 0.65
C SER A 306 -12.94 8.80 1.43
N ASP A 307 -13.49 8.72 2.65
CA ASP A 307 -13.32 7.55 3.51
C ASP A 307 -14.36 6.45 3.20
N ASP A 308 -15.60 6.82 2.85
CA ASP A 308 -16.72 5.88 2.72
C ASP A 308 -17.53 6.02 1.40
N GLY A 309 -17.15 6.96 0.53
CA GLY A 309 -17.78 7.18 -0.78
C GLY A 309 -19.16 7.84 -0.74
N HIS A 310 -19.69 8.23 0.42
CA HIS A 310 -21.05 8.74 0.52
C HIS A 310 -21.22 10.10 -0.16
N CYS A 311 -22.23 10.20 -1.02
CA CYS A 311 -22.67 11.44 -1.63
C CYS A 311 -23.46 12.29 -0.63
N PRO A 312 -23.19 13.61 -0.52
CA PRO A 312 -23.86 14.48 0.46
C PRO A 312 -25.38 14.49 0.39
N ALA A 313 -25.94 14.38 -0.83
CA ALA A 313 -27.39 14.33 -1.05
C ALA A 313 -27.95 12.90 -1.14
N GLY A 314 -27.11 11.87 -1.09
CA GLY A 314 -27.50 10.48 -1.31
C GLY A 314 -28.13 10.20 -2.68
N ARG A 315 -27.88 11.07 -3.68
CA ARG A 315 -28.42 10.96 -5.04
C ARG A 315 -27.31 10.82 -6.06
N CYS A 316 -27.55 10.00 -7.06
CA CYS A 316 -26.60 9.69 -8.12
C CYS A 316 -26.84 10.58 -9.34
N ASN A 317 -25.77 10.84 -10.08
CA ASN A 317 -25.88 11.36 -11.44
C ASN A 317 -26.67 10.39 -12.33
N LYS A 318 -27.24 10.91 -13.41
CA LYS A 318 -27.88 10.08 -14.43
C LYS A 318 -26.86 9.07 -15.00
N GLY A 319 -27.29 7.83 -15.20
CA GLY A 319 -26.44 6.72 -15.64
C GLY A 319 -25.78 5.94 -14.48
N TRP A 320 -25.95 6.39 -13.24
CA TRP A 320 -25.36 5.76 -12.06
C TRP A 320 -26.41 5.37 -11.03
N ARG A 321 -26.14 4.29 -10.29
CA ARG A 321 -26.97 3.76 -9.20
C ARG A 321 -26.11 3.33 -8.02
N GLY A 322 -26.76 2.84 -6.97
CA GLY A 322 -26.07 2.47 -5.73
C GLY A 322 -25.96 3.61 -4.71
N ALA A 323 -26.98 4.47 -4.65
CA ALA A 323 -27.12 5.41 -3.55
C ALA A 323 -26.98 4.70 -2.19
N PRO A 324 -26.29 5.31 -1.21
CA PRO A 324 -25.79 6.70 -1.21
C PRO A 324 -24.39 6.90 -1.84
N ILE A 325 -23.72 5.87 -2.35
CA ILE A 325 -22.32 5.94 -2.84
C ILE A 325 -22.24 6.28 -4.33
N CYS A 326 -23.17 5.75 -5.12
CA CYS A 326 -23.25 6.01 -6.56
C CYS A 326 -22.01 5.56 -7.36
N ASP A 327 -21.49 4.37 -7.04
CA ASP A 327 -20.32 3.73 -7.64
C ASP A 327 -20.67 2.65 -8.69
N ARG A 328 -21.96 2.41 -8.95
CA ARG A 328 -22.40 1.36 -9.87
C ARG A 328 -23.00 1.94 -11.13
N ASP A 329 -22.44 1.53 -12.26
CA ASP A 329 -22.95 1.85 -13.59
C ASP A 329 -24.33 1.21 -13.83
N ILE A 330 -25.17 1.90 -14.61
CA ILE A 330 -26.42 1.36 -15.11
C ILE A 330 -26.14 0.85 -16.52
N ASP A 331 -26.23 -0.46 -16.73
CA ASP A 331 -26.15 -1.02 -18.08
C ASP A 331 -27.50 -0.82 -18.80
N GLU A 332 -27.68 0.32 -19.45
CA GLU A 332 -28.94 0.63 -20.13
C GLU A 332 -29.21 -0.32 -21.31
N CYS A 333 -28.15 -0.87 -21.92
CA CYS A 333 -28.27 -1.85 -23.00
C CYS A 333 -28.84 -3.18 -22.51
N PHE A 334 -28.45 -3.61 -21.30
CA PHE A 334 -28.98 -4.81 -20.67
C PHE A 334 -30.39 -4.59 -20.11
N GLU A 335 -30.62 -3.45 -19.46
CA GLU A 335 -31.92 -3.15 -18.82
C GLU A 335 -33.02 -2.85 -19.84
N ASN A 336 -32.69 -2.25 -21.00
CA ASN A 336 -33.65 -1.95 -22.04
C ASN A 336 -33.14 -2.29 -23.45
N LYS A 337 -33.60 -3.43 -23.97
CA LYS A 337 -33.27 -3.94 -25.32
C LYS A 337 -33.67 -3.01 -26.48
N HIS A 338 -34.53 -2.03 -26.24
CA HIS A 338 -35.01 -1.06 -27.24
C HIS A 338 -34.60 0.37 -26.89
N VAL A 339 -33.53 0.54 -26.12
CA VAL A 339 -33.00 1.86 -25.74
C VAL A 339 -32.46 2.66 -26.93
N CYS A 340 -32.02 1.97 -27.99
CA CYS A 340 -31.48 2.56 -29.20
C CYS A 340 -32.53 2.69 -30.32
N PRO A 341 -32.42 3.75 -31.15
CA PRO A 341 -33.33 3.96 -32.27
C PRO A 341 -33.06 2.96 -33.41
N PRO A 342 -34.04 2.68 -34.29
CA PRO A 342 -33.90 1.70 -35.37
C PRO A 342 -32.77 1.99 -36.37
N GLU A 343 -32.37 3.26 -36.53
CA GLU A 343 -31.28 3.68 -37.41
C GLU A 343 -29.89 3.30 -36.86
N THR A 344 -29.76 3.13 -35.54
CA THR A 344 -28.54 2.71 -34.85
C THR A 344 -28.86 1.68 -33.76
N PRO A 345 -29.29 0.47 -34.14
CA PRO A 345 -29.89 -0.48 -33.19
C PRO A 345 -28.88 -1.15 -32.25
N ASP A 346 -27.57 -1.02 -32.50
CA ASP A 346 -26.53 -1.69 -31.73
C ASP A 346 -26.15 -0.85 -30.51
N CYS A 347 -26.60 -1.28 -29.33
CA CYS A 347 -26.28 -0.62 -28.07
C CYS A 347 -24.93 -1.08 -27.50
N VAL A 348 -24.09 -0.13 -27.12
CA VAL A 348 -22.83 -0.37 -26.42
C VAL A 348 -22.85 0.40 -25.09
N ASN A 349 -22.79 -0.35 -23.97
CA ASN A 349 -22.75 0.25 -22.65
C ASN A 349 -21.41 0.96 -22.40
N THR A 350 -21.43 2.09 -21.71
CA THR A 350 -20.25 2.89 -21.35
C THR A 350 -20.39 3.40 -19.91
N PRO A 351 -19.30 3.75 -19.20
CA PRO A 351 -19.44 4.27 -17.84
C PRO A 351 -20.33 5.53 -17.78
N GLY A 352 -21.47 5.40 -17.11
CA GLY A 352 -22.47 6.44 -16.90
C GLY A 352 -23.37 6.75 -18.10
N ALA A 353 -23.31 5.97 -19.18
CA ALA A 353 -24.09 6.21 -20.40
C ALA A 353 -24.08 5.01 -21.36
N TYR A 354 -24.70 5.14 -22.52
CA TYR A 354 -24.61 4.17 -23.60
C TYR A 354 -24.47 4.88 -24.95
N ILE A 355 -23.91 4.18 -25.93
CA ILE A 355 -23.75 4.66 -27.30
C ILE A 355 -24.53 3.73 -28.24
N CYS A 356 -25.34 4.31 -29.12
CA CYS A 356 -26.06 3.59 -30.16
C CYS A 356 -25.32 3.69 -31.49
N LEU A 357 -24.97 2.54 -32.05
CA LEU A 357 -24.19 2.42 -33.28
C LEU A 357 -24.94 1.58 -34.32
N CYS A 358 -24.38 1.56 -35.52
CA CYS A 358 -24.77 0.64 -36.59
C CYS A 358 -23.54 -0.17 -36.98
N LEU A 359 -23.46 -1.39 -36.46
CA LEU A 359 -22.33 -2.30 -36.67
C LEU A 359 -22.49 -3.09 -37.97
N ASP A 360 -23.72 -3.42 -38.38
CA ASP A 360 -24.01 -4.08 -39.65
C ASP A 360 -24.90 -3.20 -40.56
N TYR A 361 -24.23 -2.40 -41.41
CA TYR A 361 -24.89 -1.53 -42.38
C TYR A 361 -25.08 -2.23 -43.73
N ASN A 362 -26.33 -2.35 -44.18
CA ASN A 362 -26.66 -2.90 -45.48
C ASN A 362 -26.70 -1.80 -46.56
N ASN A 363 -25.65 -1.76 -47.40
CA ASN A 363 -25.55 -0.80 -48.52
C ASN A 363 -26.70 -0.89 -49.54
N SER A 364 -27.32 -2.07 -49.71
CA SER A 364 -28.41 -2.26 -50.67
C SER A 364 -29.75 -1.71 -50.17
N THR A 365 -30.04 -1.89 -48.88
CA THR A 365 -31.30 -1.39 -48.27
C THR A 365 -31.13 -0.03 -47.60
N LYS A 366 -29.90 0.51 -47.56
CA LYS A 366 -29.52 1.74 -46.83
C LYS A 366 -30.02 1.72 -45.38
N SER A 367 -29.93 0.56 -44.74
CA SER A 367 -30.48 0.33 -43.40
C SER A 367 -29.52 -0.49 -42.55
N CYS A 368 -29.56 -0.25 -41.25
CA CYS A 368 -28.84 -1.05 -40.28
C CYS A 368 -29.64 -2.31 -39.96
N ARG A 369 -28.95 -3.44 -39.81
CA ARG A 369 -29.56 -4.68 -39.36
C ARG A 369 -29.43 -4.76 -37.85
N SER A 370 -30.54 -4.95 -37.15
CA SER A 370 -30.46 -5.37 -35.74
C SER A 370 -29.80 -6.75 -35.67
N PRO A 371 -29.02 -7.05 -34.62
CA PRO A 371 -28.52 -8.39 -34.42
C PRO A 371 -29.71 -9.34 -34.32
N VAL A 372 -29.84 -10.23 -35.32
CA VAL A 372 -30.70 -11.41 -35.20
C VAL A 372 -30.19 -12.15 -33.97
N HIS A 373 -31.05 -12.38 -32.98
CA HIS A 373 -30.71 -13.13 -31.76
C HIS A 373 -29.97 -14.44 -32.10
N THR A 374 -28.65 -14.41 -32.13
CA THR A 374 -27.80 -15.58 -31.96
C THR A 374 -27.33 -15.54 -30.52
N GLU A 375 -27.93 -16.39 -29.70
CA GLU A 375 -27.36 -16.77 -28.41
C GLU A 375 -25.86 -17.09 -28.59
N LYS A 376 -25.05 -16.64 -27.62
CA LYS A 376 -23.60 -16.86 -27.43
C LYS A 376 -22.69 -15.83 -28.12
N ILE A 377 -22.25 -14.84 -27.36
CA ILE A 377 -20.94 -14.83 -26.66
C ILE A 377 -21.10 -13.87 -25.48
N GLY A 378 -21.42 -14.42 -24.30
CA GLY A 378 -21.15 -13.71 -23.06
C GLY A 378 -19.65 -13.80 -22.83
N LYS A 379 -18.91 -12.71 -23.12
CA LYS A 379 -17.62 -12.52 -22.45
C LYS A 379 -17.95 -12.04 -21.05
N GLN A 380 -18.02 -13.03 -20.17
CA GLN A 380 -17.98 -12.88 -18.73
C GLN A 380 -16.66 -12.18 -18.38
N PHE A 381 -16.70 -10.84 -18.26
CA PHE A 381 -15.85 -10.17 -17.30
C PHE A 381 -16.58 -10.32 -15.97
N ASP A 382 -16.24 -11.39 -15.26
CA ASP A 382 -16.56 -11.48 -13.84
C ASP A 382 -15.80 -10.34 -13.15
N GLU A 383 -16.45 -9.19 -12.95
CA GLU A 383 -16.23 -8.47 -11.70
C GLU A 383 -16.82 -9.35 -10.61
N LYS A 384 -15.97 -10.19 -10.05
CA LYS A 384 -16.26 -10.96 -8.86
C LYS A 384 -16.42 -9.96 -7.72
N VAL A 385 -17.61 -9.39 -7.59
CA VAL A 385 -18.02 -8.67 -6.39
C VAL A 385 -17.96 -9.71 -5.27
N SER A 386 -16.90 -9.63 -4.46
CA SER A 386 -16.84 -10.29 -3.18
C SER A 386 -18.13 -9.97 -2.43
N SER A 387 -18.96 -11.00 -2.25
CA SER A 387 -20.14 -10.95 -1.42
C SER A 387 -19.72 -10.89 0.05
N HIS A 388 -19.19 -9.75 0.48
CA HIS A 388 -19.25 -9.38 1.88
C HIS A 388 -20.54 -8.63 2.13
N SER A 389 -21.53 -9.39 2.57
CA SER A 389 -22.66 -8.88 3.33
C SER A 389 -22.13 -8.11 4.55
N PHE A 390 -21.93 -6.80 4.41
CA PHE A 390 -21.98 -5.91 5.55
C PHE A 390 -23.45 -5.77 5.95
N THR A 391 -23.86 -6.59 6.92
CA THR A 391 -25.07 -6.33 7.70
C THR A 391 -24.87 -4.99 8.39
N SER A 392 -25.49 -3.95 7.84
CA SER A 392 -25.64 -2.64 8.47
C SER A 392 -26.71 -2.73 9.56
N ASP A 393 -26.39 -3.40 10.66
CA ASP A 393 -27.16 -3.24 11.89
C ASP A 393 -26.71 -1.94 12.57
N SER A 394 -27.30 -0.84 12.13
CA SER A 394 -27.48 0.35 12.99
C SER A 394 -28.81 0.19 13.71
N PRO A 395 -28.84 -0.03 15.04
CA PRO A 395 -30.09 0.00 15.77
C PRO A 395 -30.51 1.47 15.93
N HIS A 396 -31.68 1.77 15.37
CA HIS A 396 -32.51 2.91 15.75
C HIS A 396 -32.52 3.10 17.27
N MET A 397 -32.05 4.26 17.75
CA MET A 397 -32.36 4.72 19.09
C MET A 397 -33.81 5.17 19.13
N ASN A 398 -34.64 4.38 19.81
CA ASN A 398 -35.93 4.85 20.32
C ASN A 398 -35.67 5.79 21.49
N GLU A 399 -36.26 6.98 21.41
CA GLU A 399 -36.51 7.83 22.57
C GLU A 399 -37.32 7.04 23.60
N ASN A 400 -36.77 6.87 24.80
CA ASN A 400 -37.57 6.89 26.01
C ASN A 400 -36.74 7.51 27.13
N SER A 401 -37.29 8.61 27.62
CA SER A 401 -36.89 9.32 28.82
C SER A 401 -37.14 8.43 30.03
N ASP A 402 -36.14 8.31 30.92
CA ASP A 402 -36.39 8.33 32.36
C ASP A 402 -35.12 8.61 33.15
N ASN A 403 -35.26 9.59 34.05
CA ASN A 403 -34.27 10.10 34.98
C ASN A 403 -33.81 9.04 35.99
N ILE A 404 -32.51 8.87 36.26
CA ILE A 404 -31.97 8.68 37.62
C ILE A 404 -30.57 9.31 37.75
N ILE A 405 -30.39 10.02 38.86
CA ILE A 405 -29.30 10.90 39.32
C ILE A 405 -28.17 10.08 39.99
N ASN A 406 -26.96 10.67 40.08
CA ASN A 406 -25.75 10.34 40.88
C ASN A 406 -24.66 9.51 40.16
N ALA A 407 -23.35 9.73 40.31
CA ALA A 407 -22.55 10.77 40.95
C ALA A 407 -21.12 10.67 40.40
N ILE A 408 -20.43 11.80 40.29
CA ILE A 408 -19.00 11.94 39.97
C ILE A 408 -18.17 11.42 41.18
N PRO A 409 -17.00 10.81 40.94
CA PRO A 409 -15.80 11.44 41.48
C PRO A 409 -14.65 11.55 40.46
N GLN A 410 -13.96 12.66 40.65
CA GLN A 410 -12.76 13.16 40.00
C GLN A 410 -11.48 12.44 40.50
N VAL A 411 -10.44 12.46 39.66
CA VAL A 411 -8.99 12.57 40.01
C VAL A 411 -8.34 11.21 40.38
N ILE A 412 -7.19 10.78 39.83
CA ILE A 412 -5.83 11.34 39.95
C ILE A 412 -4.92 10.84 38.79
N LEU A 413 -4.12 11.78 38.26
CA LEU A 413 -2.91 11.57 37.44
C LEU A 413 -1.79 10.89 38.25
N PHE A 414 -1.17 9.85 37.68
CA PHE A 414 0.28 9.64 37.71
C PHE A 414 0.72 8.94 36.43
#